data_AF-A0A093YT74-F1
#
_entry.id   AF-A0A093YT74-F1
#
_cell.length_a   1.000
_cell.length_b   1.000
_cell.length_c   1.000
_cell.angle_alpha   90.00
_cell.angle_beta   90.00
_cell.angle_gamma   90.00
#
_symmetry.space_group_name_H-M   'P 1'
#
loop_
_entity.id
_entity.type
_entity.pdbx_description
1 polymer ?
#
loop_
_entity_poly.entity_id
_entity_poly.type
_entity_poly.pdbx_seq_one_letter_code
_entity_poly.pdbx_strand_id
1 'polypeptide(L)'
;MFVIPNQSSVPKAYTQFTDESPEDPIEGSSRMIPSGNRMRIVDCMEEFVKYTILMRPHFALFGDRYSEREERAEKESKEAEKARKEAEEQRVEVDDAVVDRVE
;
A
#
# COMPACT_ATOMS: atom_id res chain seq x y z
N MET A 1 -6.09 -0.22 -1.03
CA MET A 1 -6.44 -1.55 -1.55
C MET A 1 -7.34 -1.36 -2.75
N PHE A 2 -7.08 -2.07 -3.85
CA PHE A 2 -7.97 -2.10 -5.01
C PHE A 2 -8.64 -3.46 -5.04
N VAL A 3 -9.97 -3.48 -4.87
CA VAL A 3 -10.77 -4.70 -4.82
C VAL A 3 -11.35 -4.94 -6.20
N ILE A 4 -11.16 -6.15 -6.72
CA ILE A 4 -11.76 -6.56 -7.98
C ILE A 4 -13.28 -6.74 -7.81
N PRO A 5 -14.10 -6.44 -8.82
CA PRO A 5 -15.55 -6.57 -8.72
C PRO A 5 -16.03 -8.02 -8.56
N ASN A 6 -15.31 -8.99 -9.12
CA ASN A 6 -15.69 -10.39 -9.03
C ASN A 6 -15.40 -10.96 -7.63
N GLN A 7 -16.38 -11.65 -7.05
CA GLN A 7 -16.31 -12.22 -5.70
C GLN A 7 -16.92 -13.62 -5.63
N SER A 8 -16.31 -14.53 -4.87
CA SER A 8 -16.86 -15.88 -4.68
C SER A 8 -17.63 -15.98 -3.36
N SER A 9 -18.76 -16.69 -3.40
CA SER A 9 -19.54 -17.07 -2.22
C SER A 9 -19.88 -18.55 -2.34
N VAL A 10 -19.46 -19.36 -1.37
CA VAL A 10 -19.59 -20.82 -1.40
C VAL A 10 -20.63 -21.27 -0.37
N PRO A 11 -21.89 -21.50 -0.77
CA PRO A 11 -22.93 -21.94 0.15
C PRO A 11 -22.64 -23.36 0.63
N LYS A 12 -22.92 -23.62 1.92
CA LYS A 12 -22.65 -24.92 2.57
C LYS A 12 -21.25 -25.45 2.25
N ALA A 13 -20.23 -24.62 2.49
CA ALA A 13 -18.85 -24.91 2.11
C ALA A 13 -18.37 -26.31 2.52
N TYR A 14 -18.79 -26.81 3.68
CA TYR A 14 -18.45 -28.16 4.16
C TYR A 14 -18.86 -29.32 3.22
N THR A 15 -19.81 -29.12 2.29
CA THR A 15 -20.22 -30.13 1.29
C THR A 15 -19.52 -29.98 -0.05
N GLN A 16 -18.67 -28.95 -0.20
CA GLN A 16 -18.03 -28.61 -1.47
C GLN A 16 -16.60 -29.16 -1.58
N PHE A 17 -16.18 -30.00 -0.64
CA PHE A 17 -14.87 -30.63 -0.62
C PHE A 17 -15.01 -32.15 -0.71
N THR A 18 -13.97 -32.82 -1.21
CA THR A 18 -13.92 -34.28 -1.30
C THR A 18 -14.04 -34.91 0.08
N ASP A 19 -14.56 -36.14 0.16
CA ASP A 19 -14.53 -36.89 1.41
C ASP A 19 -13.12 -37.43 1.69
N GLU A 20 -12.85 -37.84 2.93
CA GLU A 20 -11.54 -38.44 3.29
C GLU A 20 -11.33 -39.72 2.48
N SER A 21 -10.35 -39.70 1.58
CA SER A 21 -9.94 -40.88 0.83
C SER A 21 -8.82 -41.62 1.57
N PRO A 22 -8.93 -42.95 1.78
CA PRO A 22 -7.83 -43.76 2.34
C PRO A 22 -6.56 -43.78 1.48
N GLU A 23 -6.67 -43.42 0.20
CA GLU A 23 -5.59 -43.49 -0.79
C GLU A 23 -4.67 -42.26 -0.76
N ASP A 24 -5.11 -41.15 -0.14
CA ASP A 24 -4.36 -39.90 -0.09
C ASP A 24 -4.34 -39.30 1.34
N PRO A 25 -3.56 -39.89 2.26
CA PRO A 25 -3.62 -39.58 3.69
C PRO A 25 -3.07 -38.20 4.08
N ILE A 26 -2.42 -37.48 3.15
CA ILE A 26 -1.87 -36.13 3.40
C ILE A 26 -2.83 -35.03 2.91
N GLU A 27 -3.51 -35.24 1.77
CA GLU A 27 -4.42 -34.25 1.19
C GLU A 27 -5.90 -34.51 1.45
N GLY A 28 -6.31 -35.76 1.74
CA GLY A 28 -7.64 -36.12 2.23
C GLY A 28 -8.82 -35.28 1.70
N SER A 29 -9.76 -34.95 2.59
CA SER A 29 -11.00 -34.21 2.30
C SER A 29 -10.84 -32.71 1.96
N SER A 30 -9.66 -32.27 1.47
CA SER A 30 -9.33 -30.84 1.38
C SER A 30 -9.42 -30.25 -0.04
N ARG A 31 -9.81 -31.03 -1.06
CA ARG A 31 -9.93 -30.52 -2.44
C ARG A 31 -11.37 -30.16 -2.76
N MET A 32 -11.60 -28.99 -3.37
CA MET A 32 -12.94 -28.63 -3.83
C MET A 32 -13.38 -29.56 -4.97
N ILE A 33 -14.60 -30.07 -4.85
CA ILE A 33 -15.22 -30.86 -5.92
C ILE A 33 -15.45 -29.99 -7.16
N PRO A 34 -15.45 -30.57 -8.38
CA PRO A 34 -15.87 -29.87 -9.58
C PRO A 34 -17.31 -29.36 -9.42
N SER A 35 -17.49 -28.04 -9.35
CA SER A 35 -18.80 -27.39 -9.21
C SER A 35 -18.77 -25.97 -9.77
N GLY A 36 -19.95 -25.36 -9.94
CA GLY A 36 -20.05 -23.95 -10.33
C GLY A 36 -19.38 -23.00 -9.33
N ASN A 37 -19.36 -23.36 -8.04
CA ASN A 37 -18.66 -22.59 -7.00
C ASN A 37 -17.15 -22.61 -7.21
N ARG A 38 -16.59 -23.77 -7.60
CA ARG A 38 -15.17 -23.89 -7.96
C ARG A 38 -14.84 -23.06 -9.20
N MET A 39 -15.70 -23.06 -10.22
CA MET A 39 -15.51 -22.22 -11.41
C MET A 39 -15.51 -20.72 -11.08
N ARG A 40 -16.41 -20.27 -10.18
CA ARG A 40 -16.44 -18.86 -9.77
C ARG A 40 -15.16 -18.42 -9.06
N ILE A 41 -14.53 -19.30 -8.28
CA ILE A 41 -13.23 -19.03 -7.66
C ILE A 41 -12.15 -18.86 -8.73
N VAL A 42 -12.16 -19.71 -9.75
CA VAL A 42 -11.22 -19.60 -10.89
C VAL A 42 -11.39 -18.24 -11.58
N ASP A 43 -12.63 -17.82 -11.85
CA ASP A 43 -12.90 -16.51 -12.46
C ASP A 43 -12.37 -15.35 -11.60
N CYS A 44 -12.58 -15.41 -10.28
CA CYS A 44 -12.06 -14.40 -9.35
C CYS A 44 -10.54 -14.33 -9.37
N MET A 45 -9.85 -15.48 -9.38
CA MET A 45 -8.39 -15.52 -9.40
C MET A 45 -7.82 -15.05 -10.74
N GLU A 46 -8.48 -15.40 -11.84
CA GLU A 46 -8.11 -14.93 -13.17
C GLU A 46 -8.22 -13.40 -13.25
N GLU A 47 -9.35 -12.83 -12.80
CA GLU A 47 -9.56 -11.40 -12.73
C GLU A 47 -8.54 -10.72 -11.79
N PHE A 48 -8.26 -11.31 -10.63
CA PHE A 48 -7.27 -10.79 -9.68
C PHE A 48 -5.88 -10.67 -10.30
N VAL A 49 -5.44 -11.70 -11.03
CA VAL A 49 -4.13 -11.69 -11.71
C VAL A 49 -4.12 -10.64 -12.83
N LYS A 50 -5.17 -10.57 -13.65
CA LYS A 50 -5.30 -9.56 -14.73
C LYS A 50 -5.21 -8.14 -14.17
N TYR A 51 -5.99 -7.82 -13.13
CA TYR A 51 -5.96 -6.52 -12.47
C TYR A 51 -4.63 -6.23 -11.80
N THR A 52 -3.99 -7.24 -11.19
CA THR A 52 -2.69 -7.06 -10.55
C THR A 52 -1.63 -6.67 -11.58
N ILE A 53 -1.58 -7.35 -12.73
CA ILE A 53 -0.65 -7.02 -13.81
C ILE A 53 -0.91 -5.60 -14.33
N LEU A 54 -2.17 -5.23 -14.53
CA LEU A 54 -2.54 -3.90 -15.02
C LEU A 54 -2.20 -2.79 -14.02
N MET A 55 -2.50 -2.99 -12.74
CA MET A 55 -2.37 -1.94 -11.72
C MET A 55 -0.96 -1.79 -11.19
N ARG A 56 -0.20 -2.89 -11.04
CA ARG A 56 1.11 -2.93 -10.35
C ARG A 56 2.09 -1.84 -10.83
N PRO A 57 2.26 -1.56 -12.13
CA PRO A 57 3.15 -0.50 -12.61
C PRO A 57 2.73 0.92 -12.20
N HIS A 58 1.44 1.14 -11.90
CA HIS A 58 0.84 2.45 -11.68
C HIS A 58 0.58 2.77 -10.20
N PHE A 59 1.00 1.90 -9.27
CA PHE A 59 0.75 2.11 -7.84
C PHE A 59 1.32 3.43 -7.30
N ALA A 60 2.47 3.87 -7.80
CA ALA A 60 3.06 5.15 -7.41
C ALA A 60 2.16 6.33 -7.82
N LEU A 61 1.59 6.29 -9.03
CA LEU A 61 0.68 7.32 -9.53
C LEU A 61 -0.61 7.36 -8.72
N PHE A 62 -1.20 6.19 -8.44
CA PHE A 62 -2.44 6.11 -7.65
C PHE A 62 -2.23 6.45 -6.16
N GLY A 63 -0.99 6.32 -5.66
CA GLY A 63 -0.60 6.74 -4.32
C GLY A 63 -0.28 8.23 -4.20
N ASP A 64 -0.01 8.93 -5.31
CA ASP A 64 0.35 10.34 -5.32
C ASP A 64 -0.90 11.24 -5.18
N ARG A 65 -1.28 11.53 -3.94
CA ARG A 65 -2.49 12.29 -3.61
C ARG A 65 -2.22 13.79 -3.54
N TYR A 66 -3.16 14.57 -4.08
CA TYR A 66 -3.08 16.03 -4.10
C TYR A 66 -2.89 16.65 -2.70
N SER A 67 -3.71 16.25 -1.72
CA SER A 67 -3.64 16.79 -0.36
C SER A 67 -2.28 16.55 0.30
N GLU A 68 -1.65 15.40 0.03
CA GLU A 68 -0.33 15.06 0.57
C GLU A 68 0.79 15.87 -0.10
N ARG A 69 0.60 16.29 -1.37
CA ARG A 69 1.51 17.22 -2.05
C ARG A 69 1.40 18.64 -1.50
N GLU A 70 0.19 19.12 -1.22
CA GLU A 70 0.00 20.42 -0.59
C GLU A 70 0.62 20.48 0.81
N GLU A 71 0.36 19.47 1.64
CA GLU A 71 0.94 19.38 3.00
C GLU A 71 2.47 19.36 2.95
N ARG A 72 3.07 18.64 1.99
CA ARG A 72 4.52 18.62 1.78
C ARG A 72 5.07 20.00 1.40
N ALA A 73 4.42 20.70 0.47
CA ALA A 73 4.84 22.03 0.05
C ALA A 73 4.74 23.06 1.20
N GLU A 74 3.70 22.98 2.02
CA GLU A 74 3.57 23.81 3.22
C GLU A 74 4.64 23.50 4.28
N LYS A 75 5.00 22.23 4.43
CA LYS A 75 6.05 21.82 5.36
C LYS A 75 7.42 22.32 4.89
N GLU A 76 7.72 22.14 3.60
CA GLU A 76 8.95 22.63 2.97
C GLU A 76 9.08 24.16 3.08
N SER A 77 7.99 24.92 2.90
CA SER A 77 8.03 26.37 3.04
C SER A 77 8.28 26.82 4.48
N LYS A 78 7.65 26.18 5.46
CA LYS A 78 7.87 26.46 6.89
C LYS A 78 9.30 26.10 7.32
N GLU A 79 9.83 24.98 6.83
CA GLU A 79 11.22 24.57 7.09
C GLU A 79 12.22 25.55 6.46
N ALA A 80 11.97 26.00 5.23
CA ALA A 80 12.80 27.03 4.58
C ALA A 80 12.75 28.37 5.33
N GLU A 81 11.58 28.79 5.80
CA GLU A 81 11.44 30.01 6.60
C GLU A 81 12.18 29.91 7.94
N LYS A 82 12.08 28.75 8.61
CA LYS A 82 12.81 28.49 9.86
C LYS A 82 14.31 28.50 9.65
N ALA A 83 14.82 27.79 8.64
CA ALA A 83 16.25 27.75 8.33
C ALA A 83 16.81 29.15 8.00
N ARG A 84 16.00 29.99 7.32
CA ARG A 84 16.38 31.38 7.04
C ARG A 84 16.50 32.22 8.31
N LYS A 85 15.56 32.08 9.26
CA LYS A 85 15.63 32.76 10.56
C LYS A 85 16.83 32.31 11.38
N GLU A 86 17.08 31.01 11.46
CA GLU A 86 18.24 30.46 12.18
C GLU A 86 19.57 30.93 11.57
N ALA A 87 19.67 31.02 10.23
CA ALA A 87 20.86 31.54 9.57
C ALA A 87 21.05 33.05 9.79
N GLU A 88 19.97 33.82 9.90
CA GLU A 88 20.01 35.24 10.22
C GLU A 88 20.43 35.49 11.67
N GLU A 89 19.88 34.70 12.62
CA GLU A 89 20.28 34.73 14.03
C GLU A 89 21.75 34.36 14.23
N GLN A 90 22.23 33.27 13.59
CA GLN A 90 23.65 32.89 13.65
C GLN A 90 24.56 33.96 13.06
N ARG A 91 24.12 34.66 12.00
CA ARG A 91 24.91 35.73 11.41
C ARG A 91 25.02 36.93 12.35
N VAL A 92 23.92 37.30 13.02
CA VAL A 92 23.92 38.37 14.02
C VAL A 92 24.81 38.01 15.21
N GLU A 93 24.74 36.77 15.71
CA GLU A 93 25.64 36.31 16.80
C GLU A 93 27.12 36.36 16.41
N VAL A 94 27.46 35.98 15.17
CA VAL A 94 28.85 36.05 14.68
C VAL A 94 29.32 37.50 14.55
N ASP A 95 28.48 38.40 14.03
CA ASP A 95 28.81 39.81 13.90
C ASP A 95 29.02 40.46 15.28
N ASP A 96 28.15 40.19 16.27
CA ASP A 96 28.31 40.67 17.65
C ASP A 96 29.58 40.12 18.33
N ALA A 97 29.88 38.83 18.15
CA ALA A 97 31.09 38.22 18.71
C ALA A 97 32.40 38.74 18.08
N VAL A 98 32.35 39.23 16.84
CA VAL A 98 33.50 39.88 16.18
C VAL A 98 33.72 41.28 16.74
N VAL A 99 32.64 42.03 17.00
CA VAL A 99 32.73 43.37 17.61
C VAL A 99 33.36 43.30 19.00
N ASP A 100 32.93 42.37 19.86
CA ASP A 100 33.45 42.17 21.22
C ASP A 100 34.93 41.75 21.28
N ARG A 101 35.53 41.30 20.17
CA ARG A 101 36.94 40.89 20.10
C ARG A 101 37.90 42.00 19.66
N VAL A 102 37.36 43.11 19.16
CA VAL A 102 38.13 44.21 18.59
C VAL A 102 38.24 45.39 19.57
N GLU A 103 37.41 45.42 20.62
CA GLU A 103 37.56 46.30 21.81
C GLU A 103 38.49 45.68 22.88
#